data_AF-A0A0M4D0L9-F1
#
_entry.id   AF-A0A0M4D0L9-F1
#
_cell.length_a   1.000
_cell.length_b   1.000
_cell.length_c   1.000
_cell.angle_alpha   90.00
_cell.angle_beta   90.00
_cell.angle_gamma   90.00
#
_symmetry.space_group_name_H-M   'P 1'
#
loop_
_entity.id
_entity.type
_entity.pdbx_description
1 polymer ?
#
loop_
_entity_poly.entity_id
_entity_poly.type
_entity_poly.pdbx_seq_one_letter_code
_entity_poly.pdbx_strand_id
1 'polypeptide(L)'
;MYKIAFKSILVTLVLLALGAIPALAVKGTPNVANTVHNLSVWQTDWMIASNNEEEICIFCHTPHGGSLTGPLWNRANSAQVYTHYTSSTLSTQVAASRGTNIYDESRLCLSCHDGSISMYTVMNANNVTGPPLPFWGTGEMRGATGLTQGPRIGMGRNADGTVNDTVNNDLSDDHPISFKYLPVLTDAAKDSNRLQTIAYAEGQGVRFFPLGAADADKRVECSSCHDPHVDYTTAAAYTPFLITPNAGSALCLACHNK
;
A
#
# COMPACT_ATOMS: atom_id res chain seq x y z
N MET A 1 49.73 -9.08 39.07
CA MET A 1 48.97 -10.07 38.26
C MET A 1 47.56 -9.59 37.87
N TYR A 2 47.24 -8.29 37.88
CA TYR A 2 45.87 -7.77 37.65
C TYR A 2 45.64 -7.02 36.32
N LYS A 3 46.67 -6.86 35.46
CA LYS A 3 46.58 -6.00 34.26
C LYS A 3 46.11 -6.70 32.98
N ILE A 4 45.98 -8.02 32.97
CA ILE A 4 45.66 -8.79 31.74
C ILE A 4 44.15 -9.05 31.60
N ALA A 5 43.42 -9.20 32.71
CA ALA A 5 41.98 -9.48 32.70
C ALA A 5 41.11 -8.31 32.18
N PHE A 6 41.58 -7.07 32.32
CA PHE A 6 40.79 -5.88 31.94
C PHE A 6 40.72 -5.67 30.41
N LYS A 7 41.74 -6.10 29.65
CA LYS A 7 41.73 -5.97 28.19
C LYS A 7 40.79 -6.97 27.52
N SER A 8 40.65 -8.18 28.05
CA SER A 8 39.75 -9.22 27.50
C SER A 8 38.27 -8.92 27.74
N ILE A 9 37.94 -8.21 28.83
CA ILE A 9 36.57 -7.78 29.13
C ILE A 9 36.16 -6.59 28.23
N LEU A 10 37.08 -5.66 27.95
CA LEU A 10 36.81 -4.53 27.07
C LEU A 10 36.58 -4.95 25.60
N VAL A 11 37.33 -5.94 25.10
CA VAL A 11 37.18 -6.43 23.72
C VAL A 11 35.88 -7.22 23.54
N THR A 12 35.43 -7.94 24.57
CA THR A 12 34.15 -8.66 24.55
C THR A 12 32.95 -7.68 24.63
N LEU A 13 33.06 -6.59 25.40
CA LEU A 13 32.01 -5.55 25.46
C LEU A 13 31.90 -4.73 24.16
N VAL A 14 33.02 -4.49 23.47
CA VAL A 14 32.99 -3.80 22.17
C VAL A 14 32.41 -4.70 21.07
N LEU A 15 32.66 -6.02 21.10
CA LEU A 15 32.03 -6.96 20.15
C LEU A 15 30.54 -7.21 20.44
N LEU A 16 30.08 -7.12 21.70
CA LEU A 16 28.65 -7.13 22.02
C LEU A 16 27.93 -5.81 21.66
N ALA A 17 28.64 -4.70 21.54
CA ALA A 17 28.08 -3.42 21.09
C ALA A 17 27.93 -3.32 19.55
N LEU A 18 28.53 -4.25 18.79
CA LEU A 18 28.24 -4.45 17.36
C LEU A 18 27.12 -5.50 17.12
N GLY A 19 26.59 -6.12 18.18
CA GLY A 19 25.47 -7.06 18.11
C GLY A 19 24.14 -6.32 18.26
N ALA A 20 23.29 -6.43 17.25
CA ALA A 20 21.99 -5.78 17.11
C ALA A 20 22.07 -4.28 16.84
N ILE A 21 22.46 -3.91 15.62
CA ILE A 21 21.75 -2.83 14.94
C ILE A 21 20.31 -3.37 14.84
N PRO A 22 19.31 -2.85 15.58
CA PRO A 22 17.94 -3.15 15.20
C PRO A 22 17.87 -2.71 13.74
N ALA A 23 17.53 -3.62 12.83
CA ALA A 23 17.18 -3.23 11.47
C ALA A 23 16.20 -2.08 11.62
N LEU A 24 16.66 -0.84 11.35
CA LEU A 24 15.76 0.29 11.34
C LEU A 24 14.68 -0.13 10.36
N ALA A 25 13.42 -0.11 10.79
CA ALA A 25 12.30 -0.38 9.92
C ALA A 25 12.40 0.59 8.74
N VAL A 26 12.94 0.13 7.60
CA VAL A 26 13.35 1.05 6.53
C VAL A 26 12.13 1.44 5.71
N LYS A 27 11.27 2.28 6.29
CA LYS A 27 10.38 3.12 5.50
C LYS A 27 11.26 4.07 4.69
N GLY A 28 11.11 4.07 3.37
CA GLY A 28 11.86 4.98 2.51
C GLY A 28 11.63 6.45 2.88
N THR A 29 12.47 7.34 2.36
CA THR A 29 12.39 8.77 2.70
C THR A 29 10.99 9.31 2.40
N PRO A 30 10.28 9.91 3.37
CA PRO A 30 8.93 10.42 3.14
C PRO A 30 8.99 11.67 2.26
N ASN A 31 8.46 11.60 1.05
CA ASN A 31 8.25 12.73 0.17
C ASN A 31 7.22 12.40 -0.93
N VAL A 32 5.93 12.64 -0.65
CA VAL A 32 4.85 12.42 -1.63
C VAL A 32 4.97 13.30 -2.88
N ALA A 33 5.62 14.47 -2.79
CA ALA A 33 5.82 15.37 -3.94
C ALA A 33 6.62 14.70 -5.06
N ASN A 34 7.43 13.70 -4.71
CA ASN A 34 8.28 12.91 -5.59
C ASN A 34 7.62 11.56 -5.96
N THR A 35 6.30 11.50 -6.05
CA THR A 35 5.55 10.29 -6.39
C THR A 35 4.50 10.57 -7.45
N VAL A 36 3.96 9.52 -8.07
CA VAL A 36 2.76 9.62 -8.93
C VAL A 36 1.51 10.11 -8.18
N HIS A 37 1.52 10.09 -6.85
CA HIS A 37 0.42 10.63 -6.03
C HIS A 37 0.54 12.14 -5.81
N ASN A 38 1.60 12.79 -6.30
CA ASN A 38 1.56 14.22 -6.50
C ASN A 38 0.66 14.54 -7.70
N LEU A 39 -0.58 14.92 -7.46
CA LEU A 39 -1.54 15.30 -8.50
C LEU A 39 -1.67 16.83 -8.65
N SER A 40 -0.84 17.60 -7.94
CA SER A 40 -0.86 19.06 -8.02
C SER A 40 -0.34 19.58 -9.37
N VAL A 41 -0.40 20.90 -9.57
CA VAL A 41 0.21 21.60 -10.71
C VAL A 41 1.72 21.37 -10.88
N TRP A 42 2.39 20.84 -9.86
CA TRP A 42 3.82 20.55 -9.89
C TRP A 42 4.17 19.17 -10.47
N GLN A 43 3.16 18.37 -10.82
CA GLN A 43 3.37 17.07 -11.43
C GLN A 43 3.88 17.21 -12.87
N THR A 44 4.94 16.48 -13.19
CA THR A 44 5.58 16.47 -14.50
C THR A 44 4.81 15.65 -15.54
N ASP A 45 4.07 14.63 -15.10
CA ASP A 45 3.14 13.90 -15.96
C ASP A 45 1.82 14.66 -16.08
N TRP A 46 1.66 15.39 -17.19
CA TRP A 46 0.48 16.18 -17.50
C TRP A 46 -0.81 15.36 -17.56
N MET A 47 -0.74 14.03 -17.67
CA MET A 47 -1.91 13.16 -17.73
C MET A 47 -2.58 12.95 -16.36
N ILE A 48 -1.82 13.13 -15.28
CA ILE A 48 -2.29 13.01 -13.89
C ILE A 48 -2.21 14.33 -13.11
N ALA A 49 -1.64 15.38 -13.72
CA ALA A 49 -1.53 16.69 -13.11
C ALA A 49 -2.87 17.46 -13.11
N SER A 50 -3.17 18.09 -11.98
CA SER A 50 -4.14 19.17 -11.93
C SER A 50 -3.60 20.44 -12.58
N ASN A 51 -4.48 21.28 -13.14
CA ASN A 51 -4.10 22.57 -13.70
C ASN A 51 -4.43 23.77 -12.81
N ASN A 52 -5.07 23.56 -11.66
CA ASN A 52 -5.53 24.64 -10.77
C ASN A 52 -5.29 24.37 -9.29
N GLU A 53 -4.72 23.22 -8.92
CA GLU A 53 -4.51 22.83 -7.52
C GLU A 53 -3.03 22.72 -7.17
N GLU A 54 -2.58 23.50 -6.18
CA GLU A 54 -1.20 23.54 -5.69
C GLU A 54 -0.98 22.60 -4.49
N GLU A 55 -2.04 22.30 -3.74
CA GLU A 55 -1.97 21.47 -2.54
C GLU A 55 -1.80 20.00 -2.90
N ILE A 56 -0.67 19.41 -2.53
CA ILE A 56 -0.38 18.00 -2.84
C ILE A 56 -1.28 17.04 -2.03
N CYS A 57 -1.63 17.40 -0.80
CA CYS A 57 -2.38 16.52 0.10
C CYS A 57 -3.89 16.54 -0.11
N ILE A 58 -4.45 17.57 -0.76
CA ILE A 58 -5.91 17.78 -0.83
C ILE A 58 -6.64 16.65 -1.56
N PHE A 59 -5.96 15.97 -2.49
CA PHE A 59 -6.47 14.81 -3.22
C PHE A 59 -6.73 13.60 -2.32
N CYS A 60 -6.11 13.55 -1.13
CA CYS A 60 -6.17 12.42 -0.21
C CYS A 60 -6.77 12.83 1.14
N HIS A 61 -6.38 13.97 1.68
CA HIS A 61 -6.69 14.42 3.03
C HIS A 61 -7.31 15.80 3.05
N THR A 62 -8.13 16.07 4.05
CA THR A 62 -8.68 17.39 4.34
C THR A 62 -8.58 17.70 5.83
N PRO A 63 -8.34 18.94 6.25
CA PRO A 63 -8.36 19.31 7.67
C PRO A 63 -9.74 19.13 8.34
N HIS A 64 -10.83 19.15 7.56
CA HIS A 64 -12.20 19.00 8.05
C HIS A 64 -13.16 18.50 6.96
N GLY A 65 -14.24 17.83 7.37
CA GLY A 65 -15.28 17.36 6.44
C GLY A 65 -14.90 16.10 5.63
N GLY A 66 -13.81 15.43 5.99
CA GLY A 66 -13.39 14.17 5.37
C GLY A 66 -14.08 12.95 5.98
N SER A 67 -13.99 11.82 5.29
CA SER A 67 -14.39 10.51 5.79
C SER A 67 -13.43 10.01 6.87
N LEU A 68 -13.96 9.19 7.80
CA LEU A 68 -13.21 8.57 8.89
C LEU A 68 -12.62 7.19 8.54
N THR A 69 -12.78 6.72 7.29
CA THR A 69 -12.13 5.49 6.79
C THR A 69 -10.60 5.59 6.84
N GLY A 70 -10.06 6.80 6.78
CA GLY A 70 -8.65 7.11 7.00
C GLY A 70 -8.49 8.45 7.74
N PRO A 71 -7.26 9.00 7.84
CA PRO A 71 -7.02 10.29 8.47
C PRO A 71 -7.71 11.44 7.71
N LEU A 72 -8.99 11.72 8.03
CA LEU A 72 -9.83 12.70 7.34
C LEU A 72 -9.71 12.59 5.81
N TRP A 73 -10.06 11.42 5.29
CA TRP A 73 -9.94 11.09 3.87
C TRP A 73 -10.86 11.99 3.05
N ASN A 74 -10.32 12.74 2.10
CA ASN A 74 -11.06 13.77 1.38
C ASN A 74 -11.84 13.24 0.19
N ARG A 75 -12.21 11.95 0.20
CA ARG A 75 -12.87 11.29 -0.92
C ARG A 75 -13.92 10.29 -0.46
N ALA A 76 -14.90 10.04 -1.31
CA ALA A 76 -15.87 8.98 -1.09
C ALA A 76 -15.22 7.62 -1.37
N ASN A 77 -15.55 6.63 -0.55
CA ASN A 77 -15.11 5.26 -0.79
C ASN A 77 -16.15 4.54 -1.65
N SER A 78 -15.67 3.85 -2.68
CA SER A 78 -16.49 3.08 -3.61
C SER A 78 -17.32 2.00 -2.91
N ALA A 79 -18.58 1.83 -3.31
CA ALA A 79 -19.42 0.71 -2.86
C ALA A 79 -19.25 -0.56 -3.71
N GLN A 80 -18.26 -0.58 -4.62
CA GLN A 80 -17.93 -1.71 -5.47
C GLN A 80 -17.68 -2.98 -4.64
N VAL A 81 -18.13 -4.10 -5.18
CA VAL A 81 -17.79 -5.45 -4.69
C VAL A 81 -16.75 -6.02 -5.66
N TYR A 82 -15.66 -6.53 -5.11
CA TYR A 82 -14.50 -6.95 -5.90
C TYR A 82 -14.44 -8.46 -6.08
N THR A 83 -13.99 -8.88 -7.26
CA THR A 83 -13.59 -10.26 -7.50
C THR A 83 -12.18 -10.45 -6.94
N HIS A 84 -12.01 -11.31 -5.94
CA HIS A 84 -10.72 -11.55 -5.31
C HIS A 84 -9.95 -12.71 -5.97
N TYR A 85 -8.62 -12.65 -5.90
CA TYR A 85 -7.72 -13.75 -6.24
C TYR A 85 -8.15 -15.09 -5.61
N THR A 86 -8.01 -16.16 -6.39
CA THR A 86 -8.28 -17.53 -5.97
C THR A 86 -7.26 -18.51 -6.51
N SER A 87 -6.90 -19.51 -5.70
CA SER A 87 -6.15 -20.68 -6.16
C SER A 87 -6.42 -21.89 -5.29
N SER A 88 -6.11 -23.08 -5.79
CA SER A 88 -6.24 -24.34 -5.04
C SER A 88 -5.33 -24.38 -3.79
N THR A 89 -4.20 -23.67 -3.86
CA THR A 89 -3.23 -23.58 -2.76
C THR A 89 -3.59 -22.51 -1.73
N LEU A 90 -4.54 -21.62 -2.01
CA LEU A 90 -4.94 -20.52 -1.12
C LEU A 90 -5.44 -21.03 0.23
N SER A 91 -5.14 -20.29 1.30
CA SER A 91 -5.65 -20.58 2.65
C SER A 91 -7.18 -20.59 2.67
N THR A 92 -7.74 -21.50 3.47
CA THR A 92 -9.19 -21.61 3.70
C THR A 92 -9.75 -20.33 4.33
N GLN A 93 -8.95 -19.63 5.14
CA GLN A 93 -9.34 -18.41 5.82
C GLN A 93 -9.42 -17.22 4.86
N VAL A 94 -8.45 -17.07 3.94
CA VAL A 94 -8.56 -16.08 2.85
C VAL A 94 -9.73 -16.45 1.94
N ALA A 95 -9.88 -17.73 1.62
CA ALA A 95 -10.95 -18.20 0.76
C ALA A 95 -12.35 -17.83 1.29
N ALA A 96 -12.53 -17.87 2.61
CA ALA A 96 -13.77 -17.49 3.29
C ALA A 96 -14.00 -15.97 3.36
N SER A 97 -12.95 -15.14 3.36
CA SER A 97 -13.09 -13.68 3.44
C SER A 97 -13.42 -13.01 2.11
N ARG A 98 -13.37 -13.72 0.98
CA ARG A 98 -13.61 -13.16 -0.37
C ARG A 98 -15.02 -12.64 -0.61
N GLY A 99 -16.01 -13.12 0.15
CA GLY A 99 -17.39 -12.62 0.07
C GLY A 99 -17.64 -11.36 0.93
N THR A 100 -16.63 -10.90 1.68
CA THR A 100 -16.73 -9.71 2.53
C THR A 100 -16.21 -8.49 1.80
N ASN A 101 -16.72 -7.31 2.18
CA ASN A 101 -16.28 -6.04 1.61
C ASN A 101 -14.79 -5.78 1.94
N ILE A 102 -14.11 -5.02 1.08
CA ILE A 102 -12.73 -4.57 1.30
C ILE A 102 -12.66 -3.78 2.60
N TYR A 103 -11.61 -3.99 3.39
CA TYR A 103 -11.39 -3.24 4.62
C TYR A 103 -11.01 -1.79 4.33
N ASP A 104 -11.32 -0.90 5.26
CA ASP A 104 -11.20 0.55 5.11
C ASP A 104 -9.84 1.01 4.58
N GLU A 105 -8.73 0.46 5.07
CA GLU A 105 -7.38 0.82 4.60
C GLU A 105 -7.20 0.63 3.09
N SER A 106 -7.59 -0.53 2.54
CA SER A 106 -7.46 -0.79 1.11
C SER A 106 -8.51 -0.02 0.29
N ARG A 107 -9.67 0.32 0.88
CA ARG A 107 -10.68 1.18 0.25
C ARG A 107 -10.15 2.59 -0.03
N LEU A 108 -9.18 3.09 0.76
CA LEU A 108 -8.52 4.37 0.48
C LEU A 108 -7.81 4.32 -0.87
N CYS A 109 -6.99 3.30 -1.12
CA CYS A 109 -6.31 3.14 -2.41
C CYS A 109 -7.31 2.93 -3.55
N LEU A 110 -8.26 2.01 -3.36
CA LEU A 110 -9.24 1.65 -4.37
C LEU A 110 -10.17 2.79 -4.72
N SER A 111 -10.40 3.74 -3.81
CA SER A 111 -11.24 4.89 -4.15
C SER A 111 -10.68 5.68 -5.35
N CYS A 112 -9.37 5.66 -5.64
CA CYS A 112 -8.82 6.17 -6.91
C CYS A 112 -8.58 5.06 -7.94
N HIS A 113 -8.08 3.90 -7.50
CA HIS A 113 -7.55 2.86 -8.40
C HIS A 113 -8.60 1.93 -8.98
N ASP A 114 -9.78 1.83 -8.37
CA ASP A 114 -10.87 0.98 -8.85
C ASP A 114 -11.66 1.60 -10.01
N GLY A 115 -11.24 2.75 -10.53
CA GLY A 115 -11.93 3.41 -11.62
C GLY A 115 -13.43 3.58 -11.39
N SER A 116 -13.89 3.86 -10.17
CA SER A 116 -15.28 4.24 -9.89
C SER A 116 -15.47 5.75 -9.71
N ILE A 117 -14.43 6.46 -9.25
CA ILE A 117 -14.46 7.88 -8.92
C ILE A 117 -13.21 8.55 -9.49
N SER A 118 -13.36 9.76 -10.02
CA SER A 118 -12.25 10.50 -10.64
C SER A 118 -11.20 10.89 -9.60
N MET A 119 -9.93 10.89 -10.00
CA MET A 119 -8.81 11.34 -9.17
C MET A 119 -8.93 12.82 -8.75
N TYR A 120 -9.72 13.61 -9.48
CA TYR A 120 -9.94 15.04 -9.21
C TYR A 120 -11.19 15.31 -8.35
N THR A 121 -12.00 14.28 -8.06
CA THR A 121 -13.19 14.43 -7.22
C THR A 121 -12.81 14.32 -5.75
N VAL A 122 -12.92 15.45 -5.04
CA VAL A 122 -12.71 15.57 -3.59
C VAL A 122 -13.99 16.01 -2.89
N MET A 123 -14.12 15.65 -1.60
CA MET A 123 -15.25 16.05 -0.74
C MET A 123 -15.16 17.53 -0.34
N ASN A 124 -13.95 18.00 -0.03
CA ASN A 124 -13.67 19.36 0.38
C ASN A 124 -12.63 19.95 -0.57
N ALA A 125 -13.08 20.89 -1.39
CA ALA A 125 -12.25 21.59 -2.34
C ALA A 125 -11.51 22.76 -1.70
N ASN A 126 -10.48 23.27 -2.38
CA ASN A 126 -9.79 24.48 -1.99
C ASN A 126 -10.77 25.68 -2.05
N ASN A 127 -10.76 26.52 -1.02
CA ASN A 127 -11.70 27.64 -0.89
C ASN A 127 -11.47 28.79 -1.88
N VAL A 128 -10.29 28.83 -2.51
CA VAL A 128 -9.86 29.88 -3.45
C VAL A 128 -10.02 29.40 -4.89
N THR A 129 -9.48 28.22 -5.21
CA THR A 129 -9.42 27.69 -6.59
C THR A 129 -10.58 26.76 -6.94
N GLY A 130 -11.36 26.34 -5.94
CA GLY A 130 -12.46 25.39 -6.12
C GLY A 130 -11.97 23.96 -6.26
N PRO A 131 -12.78 23.05 -6.86
CA PRO A 131 -12.39 21.66 -7.01
C PRO A 131 -11.17 21.53 -7.95
N PRO A 132 -10.28 20.54 -7.71
CA PRO A 132 -9.21 20.24 -8.64
C PRO A 132 -9.75 19.90 -10.02
N LEU A 133 -9.07 20.39 -11.06
CA LEU A 133 -9.39 20.17 -12.46
C LEU A 133 -8.20 19.51 -13.16
N PRO A 134 -8.44 18.57 -14.09
CA PRO A 134 -7.38 17.99 -14.90
C PRO A 134 -6.82 19.00 -15.89
N PHE A 135 -5.57 18.79 -16.31
CA PHE A 135 -5.01 19.51 -17.45
C PHE A 135 -5.83 19.35 -18.74
N TRP A 136 -6.47 18.19 -18.95
CA TRP A 136 -7.35 17.93 -20.08
C TRP A 136 -8.58 17.10 -19.69
N GLY A 137 -9.77 17.53 -20.13
CA GLY A 137 -11.04 16.83 -19.94
C GLY A 137 -11.96 17.55 -18.96
N THR A 138 -13.08 16.91 -18.60
CA THR A 138 -14.10 17.49 -17.71
C THR A 138 -13.83 17.24 -16.22
N GLY A 139 -12.76 16.51 -15.88
CA GLY A 139 -12.51 16.05 -14.51
C GLY A 139 -13.42 14.90 -14.08
N GLU A 140 -14.33 14.47 -14.96
CA GLU A 140 -15.10 13.24 -14.79
C GLU A 140 -14.19 12.03 -15.02
N MET A 141 -14.59 10.91 -14.43
CA MET A 141 -14.06 9.59 -14.69
C MET A 141 -13.96 9.36 -16.20
N ARG A 142 -12.75 9.46 -16.76
CA ARG A 142 -12.54 9.13 -18.18
C ARG A 142 -12.85 7.65 -18.34
N GLY A 143 -13.95 7.34 -19.02
CA GLY A 143 -14.05 6.09 -19.77
C GLY A 143 -12.76 6.00 -20.59
N ALA A 144 -11.98 4.97 -20.33
CA ALA A 144 -10.58 4.86 -20.66
C ALA A 144 -10.27 5.41 -22.06
N THR A 145 -9.68 6.61 -22.12
CA THR A 145 -9.17 7.15 -23.37
C THR A 145 -7.82 6.48 -23.64
N GLY A 146 -7.79 5.17 -23.96
CA GLY A 146 -6.71 4.42 -24.61
C GLY A 146 -5.25 4.59 -24.14
N LEU A 147 -5.01 5.29 -23.03
CA LEU A 147 -3.70 5.71 -22.54
C LEU A 147 -3.59 5.21 -21.10
N THR A 148 -3.49 3.89 -20.99
CA THR A 148 -3.39 3.15 -19.73
C THR A 148 -1.99 3.32 -19.15
N GLN A 149 -1.76 4.34 -18.31
CA GLN A 149 -0.53 4.49 -17.52
C GLN A 149 -0.81 4.66 -16.02
N GLY A 150 -1.73 3.87 -15.48
CA GLY A 150 -1.85 3.65 -14.03
C GLY A 150 -1.43 2.23 -13.64
N PRO A 151 -1.07 1.97 -12.38
CA PRO A 151 -0.95 0.59 -11.89
C PRO A 151 -2.32 -0.09 -12.07
N ARG A 152 -2.29 -1.30 -12.65
CA ARG A 152 -3.46 -2.06 -13.13
C ARG A 152 -4.23 -2.73 -11.97
N ILE A 153 -4.44 -2.02 -10.87
CA ILE A 153 -5.10 -2.53 -9.67
C ILE A 153 -6.61 -2.52 -9.91
N GLY A 154 -7.29 -3.64 -9.68
CA GLY A 154 -8.76 -3.70 -9.81
C GLY A 154 -9.27 -3.71 -11.25
N MET A 155 -8.38 -3.75 -12.26
CA MET A 155 -8.75 -3.78 -13.67
C MET A 155 -8.85 -5.21 -14.19
N GLY A 156 -9.91 -5.51 -14.95
CA GLY A 156 -10.08 -6.85 -15.51
C GLY A 156 -9.06 -7.21 -16.59
N ARG A 157 -9.10 -8.47 -17.02
CA ARG A 157 -8.29 -9.01 -18.13
C ARG A 157 -9.17 -9.48 -19.28
N ASN A 158 -8.76 -9.20 -20.51
CA ASN A 158 -9.31 -9.82 -21.71
C ASN A 158 -8.79 -11.26 -21.85
N ALA A 159 -9.42 -12.06 -22.70
CA ALA A 159 -9.01 -13.45 -22.95
C ALA A 159 -7.56 -13.58 -23.51
N ASP A 160 -7.05 -12.52 -24.14
CA ASP A 160 -5.67 -12.44 -24.65
C ASP A 160 -4.66 -11.93 -23.60
N GLY A 161 -5.09 -11.70 -22.36
CA GLY A 161 -4.26 -11.20 -21.26
C GLY A 161 -4.05 -9.68 -21.24
N THR A 162 -4.61 -8.93 -22.20
CA THR A 162 -4.58 -7.47 -22.16
C THR A 162 -5.51 -6.92 -21.07
N VAL A 163 -5.30 -5.65 -20.67
CA VAL A 163 -6.17 -4.97 -19.70
C VAL A 163 -7.56 -4.79 -20.31
N ASN A 164 -8.59 -5.15 -19.56
CA ASN A 164 -9.98 -4.80 -19.84
C ASN A 164 -10.36 -3.59 -18.97
N ASP A 165 -10.38 -2.42 -19.59
CA ASP A 165 -10.69 -1.14 -18.94
C ASP A 165 -12.19 -0.88 -18.72
N THR A 166 -13.04 -1.80 -19.17
CA THR A 166 -14.49 -1.80 -18.89
C THR A 166 -14.84 -2.54 -17.59
N VAL A 167 -13.87 -3.22 -16.98
CA VAL A 167 -14.00 -3.94 -15.71
C VAL A 167 -13.12 -3.28 -14.68
N ASN A 168 -13.72 -2.78 -13.60
CA ASN A 168 -13.08 -1.89 -12.64
C ASN A 168 -13.24 -2.37 -11.18
N ASN A 169 -13.47 -3.67 -11.01
CA ASN A 169 -13.65 -4.33 -9.72
C ASN A 169 -13.02 -5.74 -9.68
N ASP A 170 -11.97 -5.95 -10.45
CA ASP A 170 -11.31 -7.25 -10.58
C ASP A 170 -9.93 -7.22 -9.91
N LEU A 171 -9.84 -7.82 -8.72
CA LEU A 171 -8.61 -8.07 -7.97
C LEU A 171 -8.16 -9.53 -8.12
N SER A 172 -8.60 -10.23 -9.17
CA SER A 172 -8.32 -11.65 -9.35
C SER A 172 -6.88 -11.96 -9.75
N ASP A 173 -6.12 -10.95 -10.21
CA ASP A 173 -4.69 -11.02 -10.49
C ASP A 173 -3.81 -10.23 -9.50
N ASP A 174 -4.42 -9.65 -8.46
CA ASP A 174 -3.74 -8.96 -7.37
C ASP A 174 -3.40 -9.90 -6.20
N HIS A 175 -2.42 -9.51 -5.37
CA HIS A 175 -2.16 -10.23 -4.12
C HIS A 175 -3.38 -10.10 -3.18
N PRO A 176 -3.80 -11.18 -2.49
CA PRO A 176 -4.91 -11.09 -1.55
C PRO A 176 -4.71 -9.99 -0.50
N ILE A 177 -5.78 -9.27 -0.19
CA ILE A 177 -5.87 -8.21 0.82
C ILE A 177 -7.17 -8.38 1.63
N SER A 178 -7.34 -7.57 2.67
CA SER A 178 -8.56 -7.52 3.50
C SER A 178 -8.86 -8.82 4.25
N PHE A 179 -7.81 -9.55 4.61
CA PHE A 179 -7.89 -10.75 5.45
C PHE A 179 -7.03 -10.58 6.71
N LYS A 180 -7.42 -11.25 7.80
CA LYS A 180 -6.65 -11.30 9.05
C LYS A 180 -5.48 -12.25 8.91
N TYR A 181 -4.28 -11.81 9.24
CA TYR A 181 -3.05 -12.59 9.02
C TYR A 181 -2.94 -13.79 9.95
N LEU A 182 -3.25 -13.63 11.25
CA LEU A 182 -3.10 -14.70 12.23
C LEU A 182 -3.93 -15.97 11.88
N PRO A 183 -5.23 -15.88 11.56
CA PRO A 183 -6.00 -17.06 11.11
C PRO A 183 -5.39 -17.75 9.89
N VAL A 184 -4.82 -16.99 8.95
CA VAL A 184 -4.15 -17.54 7.77
C VAL A 184 -2.86 -18.25 8.15
N LEU A 185 -2.03 -17.64 9.00
CA LEU A 185 -0.80 -18.23 9.52
C LEU A 185 -1.07 -19.57 10.22
N THR A 186 -2.16 -19.65 10.99
CA THR A 186 -2.54 -20.85 11.77
C THR A 186 -3.54 -21.76 11.06
N ASP A 187 -3.71 -21.63 9.74
CA ASP A 187 -4.66 -22.44 8.97
C ASP A 187 -4.21 -23.91 8.91
N ALA A 188 -4.83 -24.75 9.73
CA ALA A 188 -4.50 -26.17 9.88
C ALA A 188 -4.70 -27.00 8.59
N ALA A 189 -5.44 -26.47 7.60
CA ALA A 189 -5.60 -27.12 6.30
C ALA A 189 -4.40 -26.89 5.35
N LYS A 190 -3.38 -26.16 5.81
CA LYS A 190 -2.20 -25.78 5.02
C LYS A 190 -0.92 -26.06 5.82
N ASP A 191 0.22 -26.09 5.12
CA ASP A 191 1.53 -26.20 5.74
C ASP A 191 1.76 -25.04 6.72
N SER A 192 2.07 -25.38 7.98
CA SER A 192 2.30 -24.41 9.06
C SER A 192 3.60 -23.63 8.90
N ASN A 193 4.54 -24.11 8.09
CA ASN A 193 5.82 -23.46 7.86
C ASN A 193 5.86 -22.58 6.60
N ARG A 194 4.72 -22.32 5.95
CA ARG A 194 4.66 -21.56 4.68
C ARG A 194 4.69 -20.03 4.83
N LEU A 195 4.53 -19.52 6.05
CA LEU A 195 4.44 -18.10 6.38
C LEU A 195 5.30 -17.75 7.58
N GLN A 196 5.80 -16.52 7.60
CA GLN A 196 6.51 -15.94 8.73
C GLN A 196 5.55 -15.52 9.85
N THR A 197 6.06 -15.45 11.08
CA THR A 197 5.30 -14.89 12.22
C THR A 197 5.01 -13.41 12.03
N ILE A 198 3.98 -12.89 12.72
CA ILE A 198 3.65 -11.47 12.72
C ILE A 198 4.85 -10.63 13.17
N ALA A 199 5.48 -11.02 14.28
CA ALA A 199 6.63 -10.29 14.83
C ALA A 199 7.81 -10.23 13.84
N TYR A 200 8.06 -11.32 13.10
CA TYR A 200 9.09 -11.31 12.05
C TYR A 200 8.73 -10.35 10.92
N ALA A 201 7.50 -10.45 10.39
CA ALA A 201 7.03 -9.59 9.30
C ALA A 201 7.07 -8.10 9.67
N GLU A 202 6.63 -7.74 10.88
CA GLU A 202 6.75 -6.38 11.42
C GLU A 202 8.21 -5.94 11.55
N GLY A 203 9.10 -6.85 11.98
CA GLY A 203 10.54 -6.62 12.00
C GLY A 203 11.17 -6.38 10.62
N GLN A 204 10.53 -6.86 9.55
CA GLN A 204 10.92 -6.57 8.16
C GLN A 204 10.24 -5.29 7.60
N GLY A 205 9.45 -4.58 8.42
CA GLY A 205 8.78 -3.33 8.06
C GLY A 205 7.33 -3.48 7.59
N VAL A 206 6.78 -4.70 7.51
CA VAL A 206 5.38 -4.92 7.14
C VAL A 206 4.47 -4.26 8.16
N ARG A 207 3.47 -3.51 7.67
CA ARG A 207 2.44 -2.90 8.50
C ARG A 207 1.17 -3.72 8.42
N PHE A 208 0.62 -4.09 9.56
CA PHE A 208 -0.71 -4.65 9.64
C PHE A 208 -1.72 -3.59 10.07
N PHE A 209 -2.97 -3.76 9.62
CA PHE A 209 -4.04 -2.80 9.87
C PHE A 209 -5.21 -3.41 10.64
N PRO A 210 -5.90 -2.64 11.49
CA PRO A 210 -5.59 -1.26 11.86
C PRO A 210 -4.27 -1.15 12.65
N LEU A 211 -3.59 0.00 12.59
CA LEU A 211 -2.31 0.19 13.26
C LEU A 211 -2.48 0.03 14.78
N GLY A 212 -1.57 -0.72 15.40
CA GLY A 212 -1.63 -1.01 16.85
C GLY A 212 -2.69 -2.04 17.25
N ALA A 213 -3.33 -2.71 16.29
CA ALA A 213 -4.24 -3.81 16.58
C ALA A 213 -3.55 -4.96 17.32
N ALA A 214 -4.33 -5.70 18.11
CA ALA A 214 -3.92 -7.00 18.60
C ALA A 214 -3.69 -7.99 17.43
N ASP A 215 -2.83 -8.98 17.62
CA ASP A 215 -2.47 -9.95 16.56
C ASP A 215 -3.67 -10.63 15.91
N ALA A 216 -4.73 -10.89 16.67
CA ALA A 216 -5.97 -11.50 16.17
C ALA A 216 -6.77 -10.60 15.21
N ASP A 217 -6.46 -9.30 15.16
CA ASP A 217 -7.13 -8.29 14.34
C ASP A 217 -6.25 -7.69 13.26
N LYS A 218 -4.95 -8.00 13.26
CA LYS A 218 -3.98 -7.57 12.25
C LYS A 218 -4.35 -8.11 10.85
N ARG A 219 -4.57 -7.20 9.91
CA ARG A 219 -4.92 -7.50 8.51
C ARG A 219 -3.82 -7.12 7.55
N VAL A 220 -3.73 -7.89 6.45
CA VAL A 220 -2.94 -7.54 5.27
C VAL A 220 -3.79 -6.67 4.36
N GLU A 221 -3.29 -5.49 4.05
CA GLU A 221 -3.95 -4.48 3.22
C GLU A 221 -2.96 -3.95 2.17
N CYS A 222 -3.41 -3.13 1.21
CA CYS A 222 -2.53 -2.52 0.22
C CYS A 222 -1.33 -1.82 0.89
N SER A 223 -1.60 -1.08 1.98
CA SER A 223 -0.60 -0.34 2.74
C SER A 223 0.37 -1.21 3.56
N SER A 224 0.16 -2.53 3.61
CA SER A 224 1.12 -3.47 4.17
C SER A 224 2.39 -3.58 3.31
N CYS A 225 2.26 -3.32 2.01
CA CYS A 225 3.36 -3.39 1.03
C CYS A 225 3.71 -2.02 0.44
N HIS A 226 2.74 -1.12 0.37
CA HIS A 226 2.84 0.18 -0.28
C HIS A 226 2.71 1.32 0.73
N ASP A 227 3.44 2.42 0.54
CA ASP A 227 3.24 3.66 1.29
C ASP A 227 3.30 4.85 0.32
N PRO A 228 2.17 5.51 0.00
CA PRO A 228 2.14 6.57 -1.00
C PRO A 228 3.02 7.78 -0.64
N HIS A 229 3.49 7.87 0.61
CA HIS A 229 4.40 8.93 1.04
C HIS A 229 5.87 8.60 0.79
N VAL A 230 6.24 7.37 0.44
CA VAL A 230 7.63 6.99 0.24
C VAL A 230 8.12 7.50 -1.12
N ASP A 231 9.19 8.30 -1.08
CA ASP A 231 9.93 8.72 -2.26
C ASP A 231 10.59 7.51 -2.91
N TYR A 232 10.27 7.27 -4.17
CA TYR A 232 10.91 6.26 -5.00
C TYR A 232 11.60 6.85 -6.23
N THR A 233 11.56 8.17 -6.43
CA THR A 233 12.28 8.84 -7.51
C THR A 233 13.73 9.05 -7.12
N THR A 234 13.99 9.46 -5.88
CA THR A 234 15.35 9.62 -5.33
C THR A 234 15.86 8.33 -4.70
N ALA A 235 14.97 7.39 -4.37
CA ALA A 235 15.29 6.06 -3.85
C ALA A 235 14.61 4.95 -4.67
N ALA A 236 15.06 4.76 -5.92
CA ALA A 236 14.48 3.82 -6.90
C ALA A 236 14.30 2.37 -6.39
N ALA A 237 15.05 1.95 -5.37
CA ALA A 237 14.88 0.65 -4.73
C ALA A 237 13.46 0.45 -4.11
N TYR A 238 12.74 1.55 -3.86
CA TYR A 238 11.38 1.56 -3.34
C TYR A 238 10.30 1.69 -4.43
N THR A 239 10.63 1.69 -5.73
CA THR A 239 9.61 1.80 -6.78
C THR A 239 8.64 0.61 -6.77
N PRO A 240 7.30 0.82 -6.92
CA PRO A 240 6.66 2.11 -7.15
C PRO A 240 6.39 2.94 -5.90
N PHE A 241 6.40 2.40 -4.68
CA PHE A 241 6.34 3.13 -3.38
C PHE A 241 6.28 2.08 -2.26
N LEU A 242 7.17 1.10 -2.34
CA LEU A 242 7.21 -0.03 -1.43
C LEU A 242 7.56 0.45 -0.01
N ILE A 243 7.14 -0.32 0.99
CA ILE A 243 7.56 -0.06 2.38
C ILE A 243 9.01 -0.50 2.65
N THR A 244 9.60 -1.30 1.76
CA THR A 244 10.96 -1.84 1.84
C THR A 244 11.45 -2.20 0.42
N PRO A 245 12.76 -2.12 0.11
CA PRO A 245 13.28 -2.55 -1.17
C PRO A 245 13.02 -4.04 -1.42
N ASN A 246 12.57 -4.39 -2.62
CA ASN A 246 12.30 -5.80 -2.96
C ASN A 246 13.51 -6.54 -3.58
N ALA A 247 14.74 -6.09 -3.29
CA ALA A 247 15.94 -6.77 -3.73
C ALA A 247 15.97 -8.20 -3.18
N GLY A 248 16.19 -9.20 -4.04
CA GLY A 248 16.18 -10.61 -3.63
C GLY A 248 14.82 -11.09 -3.08
N SER A 249 13.71 -10.47 -3.48
CA SER A 249 12.36 -10.79 -3.00
C SER A 249 12.14 -10.49 -1.52
N ALA A 250 12.90 -9.57 -0.93
CA ALA A 250 12.84 -9.26 0.51
C ALA A 250 11.43 -8.91 1.01
N LEU A 251 10.62 -8.20 0.20
CA LEU A 251 9.23 -7.90 0.57
C LEU A 251 8.38 -9.16 0.62
N CYS A 252 8.53 -10.07 -0.35
CA CYS A 252 7.80 -11.33 -0.37
C CYS A 252 8.21 -12.22 0.82
N LEU A 253 9.50 -12.28 1.12
CA LEU A 253 10.07 -13.09 2.20
C LEU A 253 9.83 -12.51 3.59
N ALA A 254 9.30 -11.29 3.70
CA ALA A 254 8.82 -10.74 4.96
C ALA A 254 7.62 -11.52 5.52
N CYS A 255 6.77 -12.05 4.63
CA CYS A 255 5.57 -12.80 5.00
C CYS A 255 5.64 -14.27 4.60
N HIS A 256 6.31 -14.60 3.49
CA HIS A 256 6.39 -15.97 2.99
C HIS A 256 7.68 -16.66 3.41
N ASN A 257 7.55 -17.94 3.76
CA ASN A 257 8.68 -18.85 3.93
C ASN A 257 8.69 -19.81 2.73
N LYS A 258 9.75 -19.74 1.91
CA LYS A 258 9.85 -20.34 0.57
C LYS A 258 11.18 -21.02 0.36
#